data_AF-A0A8T3AQ85-F1
#
_entry.id   AF-A0A8T3AQ85-F1
#
_cell.length_a   1.000
_cell.length_b   1.000
_cell.length_c   1.000
_cell.angle_alpha   90.00
_cell.angle_beta   90.00
_cell.angle_gamma   90.00
#
_symmetry.space_group_name_H-M   'P 1'
#
loop_
_entity.id
_entity.type
_entity.pdbx_description
1 polymer ?
#
loop_
_entity_poly.entity_id
_entity_poly.type
_entity_poly.pdbx_seq_one_letter_code
_entity_poly.pdbx_strand_id
1 'polypeptide(L)'
;MTKFELIGTLCLISSIALVSSSDNFSVQGRVYCDTCRVGFETNITEYVSGAKVKVECTHFTTNKVEHYNEGVTDSTGSYKINVVDDHEDEICEVVLVDSSLENCKEIEIGRDRVQVLLANDGGISGKARHANSLGFLRNEPLPSCAKLLKEYYGLGEEE
;
A
#
# COMPACT_ATOMS: atom_id res chain seq x y z
N MET A 1 5.96 -50.01 -55.63
CA MET A 1 7.29 -49.50 -55.22
C MET A 1 7.55 -48.31 -56.14
N THR A 2 7.40 -47.05 -55.78
CA THR A 2 8.04 -46.17 -54.77
C THR A 2 7.20 -44.87 -54.75
N LYS A 3 6.55 -44.37 -53.68
CA LYS A 3 6.99 -43.73 -52.41
C LYS A 3 7.67 -42.34 -52.58
N PHE A 4 7.08 -41.33 -51.90
CA PHE A 4 7.55 -39.96 -51.59
C PHE A 4 7.49 -38.93 -52.74
N GLU A 5 7.10 -37.66 -52.60
CA GLU A 5 6.54 -36.74 -51.59
C GLU A 5 6.15 -35.46 -52.40
N LEU A 6 5.15 -34.64 -52.10
CA LEU A 6 5.27 -33.51 -51.15
C LEU A 6 3.93 -32.75 -51.18
N ILE A 7 3.08 -32.92 -50.16
CA ILE A 7 1.92 -32.06 -49.89
C ILE A 7 2.18 -31.40 -48.55
N GLY A 8 2.03 -30.07 -48.49
CA GLY A 8 1.71 -29.37 -47.25
C GLY A 8 2.81 -28.49 -46.68
N THR A 9 3.10 -27.36 -47.32
CA THR A 9 3.62 -26.19 -46.59
C THR A 9 2.45 -25.45 -45.93
N LEU A 10 1.89 -26.08 -44.89
CA LEU A 10 0.94 -25.43 -43.99
C LEU A 10 1.72 -24.45 -43.10
N CYS A 11 1.48 -23.16 -43.29
CA CYS A 11 2.00 -22.08 -42.46
C CYS A 11 1.68 -22.32 -40.98
N LEU A 12 2.64 -22.87 -40.23
CA LEU A 12 2.64 -22.82 -38.77
C LEU A 12 3.37 -21.55 -38.33
N ILE A 13 2.72 -20.41 -38.54
CA ILE A 13 3.07 -19.20 -37.80
C ILE A 13 2.51 -19.42 -36.39
N SER A 14 3.27 -20.12 -35.55
CA SER A 14 2.99 -20.18 -34.13
C SER A 14 3.20 -18.77 -33.59
N SER A 15 2.13 -17.99 -33.52
CA SER A 15 2.09 -16.76 -32.76
C SER A 15 2.33 -17.15 -31.30
N ILE A 16 3.59 -17.12 -30.87
CA ILE A 16 3.93 -17.07 -29.46
C ILE A 16 3.38 -15.73 -29.00
N ALA A 17 2.15 -15.71 -28.52
CA ALA A 17 1.69 -14.64 -27.67
C ALA A 17 2.59 -14.73 -26.43
N LEU A 18 3.64 -13.90 -26.40
CA LEU A 18 4.33 -13.60 -25.16
C LEU A 18 3.26 -12.96 -24.27
N VAL A 19 2.62 -13.77 -23.43
CA VAL A 19 1.92 -13.26 -22.27
C VAL A 19 3.04 -12.71 -21.39
N SER A 20 3.40 -11.44 -21.60
CA SER A 20 4.14 -10.69 -20.62
C SER A 20 3.25 -10.69 -19.38
N SER A 21 3.58 -11.54 -18.42
CA SER A 21 3.16 -11.36 -17.03
C SER A 21 3.40 -9.88 -16.74
N SER A 22 2.34 -9.08 -16.65
CA SER A 22 2.52 -7.67 -16.31
C SER A 22 3.19 -7.67 -14.95
N ASP A 23 4.38 -7.08 -14.84
CA ASP A 23 5.16 -7.12 -13.61
C ASP A 23 4.59 -6.23 -12.50
N ASN A 24 3.37 -5.76 -12.69
CA ASN A 24 2.66 -4.84 -11.83
C ASN A 24 2.44 -5.42 -10.43
N PHE A 25 2.81 -4.62 -9.43
CA PHE A 25 2.45 -4.81 -8.04
C PHE A 25 1.10 -4.18 -7.71
N SER A 26 0.41 -4.76 -6.73
CA SER A 26 -0.81 -4.22 -6.14
C SER A 26 -0.52 -3.89 -4.68
N VAL A 27 -0.31 -2.61 -4.40
CA VAL A 27 -0.08 -2.10 -3.04
C VAL A 27 -1.43 -1.77 -2.40
N GLN A 28 -1.71 -2.35 -1.25
CA GLN A 28 -2.97 -2.19 -0.54
C GLN A 28 -2.75 -1.93 0.94
N GLY A 29 -3.63 -1.13 1.52
CA GLY A 29 -3.59 -0.78 2.93
C GLY A 29 -4.82 0.02 3.32
N ARG A 30 -4.80 0.59 4.53
CA ARG A 30 -5.89 1.39 5.06
C ARG A 30 -5.39 2.71 5.63
N VAL A 31 -6.26 3.70 5.65
CA VAL A 31 -6.02 4.97 6.34
C VAL A 31 -7.03 5.13 7.45
N TYR A 32 -6.55 5.46 8.64
CA TYR A 32 -7.38 5.68 9.80
C TYR A 32 -7.19 7.07 10.40
N CYS A 33 -8.18 7.48 11.19
CA CYS A 33 -8.08 8.61 12.07
C CYS A 33 -7.65 8.11 13.44
N ASP A 34 -6.50 8.56 13.90
CA ASP A 34 -5.99 8.29 15.24
C ASP A 34 -6.75 9.15 16.25
N THR A 35 -7.88 8.63 16.69
CA THR A 35 -8.84 9.29 17.57
C THR A 35 -8.28 9.59 18.96
N CYS A 36 -7.19 8.92 19.36
CA CYS A 36 -6.51 9.13 20.64
C CYS A 36 -5.08 9.64 20.54
N ARG A 37 -4.58 9.89 19.32
CA ARG A 37 -3.22 10.36 19.06
C ARG A 37 -2.14 9.46 19.67
N VAL A 38 -2.31 8.14 19.57
CA VAL A 38 -1.36 7.12 20.10
C VAL A 38 -0.57 6.40 19.02
N GLY A 39 -1.00 6.55 17.77
CA GLY A 39 -0.39 6.11 16.51
C GLY A 39 -0.40 4.60 16.30
N PHE A 40 -1.48 3.96 16.73
CA PHE A 40 -1.87 2.61 16.35
C PHE A 40 -3.40 2.50 16.36
N GLU A 41 -3.95 1.52 15.64
CA GLU A 41 -5.40 1.25 15.63
C GLU A 41 -5.88 0.76 17.01
N THR A 42 -6.90 1.40 17.55
CA THR A 42 -7.67 0.96 18.73
C THR A 42 -9.09 0.50 18.35
N ASN A 43 -9.86 0.00 19.31
CA ASN A 43 -11.27 -0.36 19.10
C ASN A 43 -12.21 0.82 18.81
N ILE A 44 -11.77 2.06 18.99
CA ILE A 44 -12.50 3.29 18.64
C ILE A 44 -11.87 4.03 17.44
N THR A 45 -11.11 3.29 16.64
CA THR A 45 -10.56 3.79 15.37
C THR A 45 -11.68 4.03 14.38
N GLU A 46 -11.59 5.18 13.70
CA GLU A 46 -12.44 5.50 12.55
C GLU A 46 -11.60 5.44 11.28
N TYR A 47 -12.06 4.72 10.26
CA TYR A 47 -11.36 4.67 8.97
C TYR A 47 -11.72 5.87 8.09
N VAL A 48 -10.74 6.42 7.39
CA VAL A 48 -10.90 7.66 6.60
C VAL A 48 -11.22 7.30 5.16
N SER A 49 -12.47 7.51 4.75
CA SER A 49 -12.87 7.40 3.34
C SER A 49 -12.47 8.64 2.55
N GLY A 50 -11.92 8.49 1.34
CA GLY A 50 -11.48 9.62 0.52
C GLY A 50 -10.14 10.23 0.96
N ALA A 51 -9.38 9.58 1.84
CA ALA A 51 -8.00 9.96 2.13
C ALA A 51 -7.12 9.74 0.89
N LYS A 52 -6.19 10.66 0.65
CA LYS A 52 -5.18 10.54 -0.39
C LYS A 52 -3.90 9.97 0.19
N VAL A 53 -3.35 9.00 -0.51
CA VAL A 53 -2.05 8.39 -0.27
C VAL A 53 -1.29 8.31 -1.59
N LYS A 54 0.01 8.10 -1.51
CA LYS A 54 0.81 7.78 -2.70
C LYS A 54 1.81 6.67 -2.38
N VAL A 55 2.11 5.85 -3.37
CA VAL A 55 3.39 5.13 -3.39
C VAL A 55 4.43 6.10 -3.92
N GLU A 56 5.53 6.27 -3.21
CA GLU A 56 6.71 7.04 -3.61
C GLU A 56 7.91 6.11 -3.58
N CYS A 57 8.59 5.97 -4.72
CA CYS A 57 9.80 5.16 -4.82
C CYS A 57 11.01 6.03 -5.11
N THR A 58 12.02 5.86 -4.27
CA THR A 58 13.23 6.66 -4.25
C THR A 58 14.43 5.79 -4.55
N HIS A 59 15.23 6.14 -5.54
CA HIS A 59 16.43 5.36 -5.87
C HIS A 59 17.41 5.34 -4.68
N PHE A 60 17.80 4.14 -4.25
CA PHE A 60 18.55 3.94 -3.00
C PHE A 60 19.93 4.63 -2.96
N THR A 61 20.55 4.90 -4.12
CA THR A 61 21.87 5.57 -4.17
C THR A 61 21.73 7.09 -4.30
N THR A 62 20.83 7.55 -5.18
CA THR A 62 20.75 8.96 -5.56
C THR A 62 19.81 9.76 -4.67
N ASN A 63 18.95 9.08 -3.89
CA ASN A 63 17.87 9.67 -3.11
C ASN A 63 16.90 10.52 -3.96
N LYS A 64 16.80 10.26 -5.26
CA LYS A 64 15.82 10.90 -6.14
C LYS A 64 14.55 10.08 -6.18
N VAL A 65 13.41 10.75 -6.09
CA VAL A 65 12.11 10.14 -6.37
C VAL A 65 12.03 9.87 -7.86
N GLU A 66 11.92 8.61 -8.24
CA GLU A 66 11.85 8.17 -9.65
C GLU A 66 10.43 7.79 -10.05
N HIS A 67 9.64 7.27 -9.11
CA HIS A 67 8.26 6.83 -9.35
C HIS A 67 7.30 7.33 -8.28
N TYR A 68 6.08 7.70 -8.70
CA TYR A 68 4.99 8.00 -7.80
C TYR A 68 3.63 7.60 -8.39
N ASN A 69 2.79 6.97 -7.56
CA ASN A 69 1.44 6.54 -7.93
C ASN A 69 0.47 6.94 -6.81
N GLU A 70 -0.54 7.76 -7.12
CA GLU A 70 -1.53 8.19 -6.14
C GLU A 70 -2.65 7.15 -5.97
N GLY A 71 -3.25 7.16 -4.78
CA GLY A 71 -4.42 6.36 -4.43
C GLY A 71 -5.36 7.15 -3.54
N VAL A 72 -6.64 6.77 -3.59
CA VAL A 72 -7.69 7.31 -2.73
C VAL A 72 -8.38 6.16 -2.03
N THR A 73 -8.66 6.32 -0.75
CA THR A 73 -9.36 5.28 0.01
C THR A 73 -10.85 5.23 -0.33
N ASP A 74 -11.40 4.02 -0.35
CA ASP A 74 -12.82 3.75 -0.53
C ASP A 74 -13.65 4.04 0.74
N SER A 75 -14.93 3.65 0.75
CA SER A 75 -15.84 3.84 1.89
C SER A 75 -15.42 3.12 3.17
N THR A 76 -14.52 2.14 3.08
CA THR A 76 -13.97 1.39 4.22
C THR A 76 -12.65 1.95 4.72
N GLY A 77 -12.16 3.03 4.09
CA GLY A 77 -10.83 3.58 4.31
C GLY A 77 -9.70 2.72 3.73
N SER A 78 -10.02 1.80 2.80
CA SER A 78 -9.04 0.94 2.14
C SER A 78 -8.61 1.53 0.81
N TYR A 79 -7.34 1.41 0.46
CA TYR A 79 -6.85 1.75 -0.88
C TYR A 79 -6.22 0.53 -1.56
N LYS A 80 -6.19 0.59 -2.89
CA LYS A 80 -5.42 -0.33 -3.74
C LYS A 80 -4.80 0.47 -4.88
N ILE A 81 -3.48 0.47 -4.95
CA ILE A 81 -2.67 1.20 -5.94
C ILE A 81 -1.95 0.16 -6.79
N ASN A 82 -2.13 0.24 -8.11
CA ASN A 82 -1.34 -0.54 -9.04
C ASN A 82 -0.05 0.23 -9.35
N VAL A 83 1.08 -0.43 -9.14
CA VAL A 83 2.42 0.08 -9.46
C VAL A 83 2.97 -0.82 -10.57
N VAL A 84 3.44 -0.21 -11.65
CA VAL A 84 3.87 -0.91 -12.86
C VAL A 84 5.37 -1.13 -12.80
N ASP A 85 5.82 -2.25 -13.36
CA ASP A 85 7.22 -2.65 -13.43
C ASP A 85 7.86 -3.05 -12.08
N ASP A 86 9.13 -3.45 -12.19
CA ASP A 86 9.99 -3.84 -11.09
C ASP A 86 10.75 -2.62 -10.57
N HIS A 87 10.92 -2.54 -9.25
CA HIS A 87 11.56 -1.41 -8.57
C HIS A 87 12.71 -1.88 -7.68
N GLU A 88 13.57 -2.77 -8.20
CA GLU A 88 14.68 -3.38 -7.46
C GLU A 88 15.74 -2.38 -6.97
N ASP A 89 15.93 -1.27 -7.69
CA ASP A 89 16.90 -0.20 -7.37
C ASP A 89 16.29 0.95 -6.55
N GLU A 90 15.10 0.74 -5.98
CA GLU A 90 14.33 1.77 -5.30
C GLU A 90 13.84 1.34 -3.92
N ILE A 91 13.71 2.32 -3.04
CA ILE A 91 13.01 2.21 -1.76
C ILE A 91 11.62 2.78 -1.97
N CYS A 92 10.61 1.91 -2.04
CA CYS A 92 9.21 2.27 -2.18
C CYS A 92 8.50 2.37 -0.83
N GLU A 93 7.81 3.48 -0.61
CA GLU A 93 7.00 3.72 0.58
C GLU A 93 5.60 4.15 0.20
N VAL A 94 4.59 3.70 0.95
CA VAL A 94 3.29 4.38 0.95
C VAL A 94 3.37 5.56 1.90
N VAL A 95 2.92 6.72 1.45
CA VAL A 95 2.99 7.99 2.19
C VAL A 95 1.60 8.63 2.26
N LEU A 96 1.23 9.16 3.43
CA LEU A 96 0.04 10.00 3.61
C LEU A 96 0.17 11.30 2.82
N VAL A 97 -0.92 11.73 2.18
CA VAL A 97 -0.94 12.99 1.42
C VAL A 97 -1.96 13.96 2.00
N ASP A 98 -3.23 13.54 2.12
CA ASP A 98 -4.32 14.41 2.55
C ASP A 98 -5.47 13.60 3.14
N SER A 99 -6.22 14.21 4.05
CA SER A 99 -7.39 13.61 4.69
C SER A 99 -8.66 14.34 4.27
N SER A 100 -9.71 13.58 4.03
CA SER A 100 -11.05 14.11 3.74
C SER A 100 -11.77 14.64 4.99
N LEU A 101 -11.30 14.32 6.19
CA LEU A 101 -11.92 14.69 7.46
C LEU A 101 -11.28 15.97 8.03
N GLU A 102 -12.06 17.04 8.18
CA GLU A 102 -11.55 18.34 8.65
C GLU A 102 -10.91 18.29 10.04
N ASN A 103 -11.42 17.42 10.91
CA ASN A 103 -10.95 17.26 12.27
C ASN A 103 -9.83 16.21 12.43
N CYS A 104 -9.32 15.64 11.33
CA CYS A 104 -8.33 14.57 11.36
C CYS A 104 -7.40 14.64 10.15
N LYS A 105 -6.58 15.69 10.08
CA LYS A 105 -5.68 16.00 8.94
C LYS A 105 -4.21 16.09 9.32
N GLU A 106 -3.89 16.14 10.60
CA GLU A 106 -2.52 16.35 11.04
C GLU A 106 -1.68 15.10 10.74
N ILE A 107 -0.50 15.32 10.14
CA ILE A 107 0.46 14.26 9.81
C ILE A 107 1.58 14.29 10.84
N GLU A 108 1.79 13.17 11.55
CA GLU A 108 2.93 12.98 12.44
C GLU A 108 4.14 12.49 11.62
N ILE A 109 5.17 13.33 11.51
CA ILE A 109 6.38 13.00 10.75
C ILE A 109 7.08 11.78 11.36
N GLY A 110 7.39 10.79 10.52
CA GLY A 110 7.98 9.52 10.95
C GLY A 110 6.95 8.42 11.19
N ARG A 111 5.65 8.75 11.18
CA ARG A 111 4.53 7.78 11.16
C ARG A 111 3.64 7.96 9.92
N ASP A 112 4.04 8.85 9.02
CA ASP A 112 3.36 9.22 7.77
C ASP A 112 3.60 8.23 6.63
N ARG A 113 4.48 7.25 6.83
CA ARG A 113 4.96 6.36 5.77
C ARG A 113 5.20 4.93 6.22
N VAL A 114 5.15 4.02 5.26
CA VAL A 114 5.48 2.60 5.44
C VAL A 114 6.10 2.02 4.18
N GLN A 115 7.22 1.32 4.34
CA GLN A 115 7.94 0.69 3.23
C GLN A 115 7.19 -0.53 2.68
N VAL A 116 7.19 -0.68 1.35
CA VAL A 116 6.70 -1.87 0.63
C VAL A 116 7.76 -2.35 -0.37
N LEU A 117 7.99 -3.66 -0.41
CA LEU A 117 8.99 -4.25 -1.30
C LEU A 117 8.39 -4.49 -2.70
N LEU A 118 8.78 -3.69 -3.68
CA LEU A 118 8.30 -3.79 -5.07
C LEU A 118 9.39 -4.39 -5.99
N ALA A 119 10.02 -5.47 -5.53
CA ALA A 119 11.04 -6.21 -6.26
C ALA A 119 10.56 -7.63 -6.61
N ASN A 120 10.82 -8.07 -7.84
CA ASN A 120 10.44 -9.40 -8.36
C ASN A 120 11.20 -10.54 -7.69
N ASP A 121 12.48 -10.32 -7.44
CA ASP A 121 13.40 -11.27 -6.82
C ASP A 121 13.61 -10.99 -5.31
N GLY A 122 12.76 -10.14 -4.72
CA GLY A 122 12.77 -9.76 -3.31
C GLY A 122 12.34 -10.84 -2.31
N GLY A 123 12.17 -12.10 -2.75
CA GLY A 123 11.82 -13.23 -1.87
C GLY A 123 10.36 -13.28 -1.39
N ILE A 124 9.48 -12.40 -1.89
CA ILE A 124 8.04 -12.40 -1.58
C ILE A 124 7.26 -12.90 -2.79
N SER A 125 6.60 -14.05 -2.64
CA SER A 125 5.75 -14.63 -3.69
C SER A 125 4.52 -13.76 -3.96
N GLY A 126 4.11 -13.72 -5.23
CA GLY A 126 2.97 -12.94 -5.69
C GLY A 126 3.25 -11.44 -5.78
N LYS A 127 2.26 -10.68 -6.27
CA LYS A 127 2.38 -9.25 -6.58
C LYS A 127 1.59 -8.34 -5.64
N ALA A 128 0.82 -8.90 -4.71
CA ALA A 128 0.13 -8.12 -3.69
C ALA A 128 1.11 -7.72 -2.58
N ARG A 129 1.02 -6.46 -2.14
CA ARG A 129 1.83 -5.90 -1.04
C ARG A 129 0.90 -5.21 -0.06
N HIS A 130 0.96 -5.63 1.19
CA HIS A 130 0.12 -5.10 2.25
C HIS A 130 0.94 -4.12 3.09
N ALA A 131 0.57 -2.85 3.02
CA ALA A 131 1.10 -1.80 3.86
C ALA A 131 0.37 -1.78 5.21
N ASN A 132 1.10 -1.51 6.29
CA ASN A 132 0.48 -1.19 7.58
C ASN A 132 -0.43 0.04 7.41
N SER A 133 -1.51 0.08 8.20
CA SER A 133 -2.40 1.23 8.15
C SER A 133 -1.66 2.49 8.60
N LEU A 134 -1.93 3.61 7.90
CA LEU A 134 -1.38 4.92 8.23
C LEU A 134 -2.45 5.79 8.88
N GLY A 135 -2.06 6.58 9.87
CA GLY A 135 -2.99 7.35 10.71
C GLY A 135 -2.79 8.85 10.56
N PHE A 136 -3.86 9.60 10.27
CA PHE A 136 -3.90 11.03 10.53
C PHE A 136 -4.24 11.27 12.00
N LEU A 137 -3.68 12.31 12.61
CA LEU A 137 -4.01 12.69 13.96
C LEU A 137 -5.28 13.54 13.98
N ARG A 138 -6.17 13.20 14.92
CA ARG A 138 -7.32 14.03 15.24
C ARG A 138 -6.86 15.32 15.93
N ASN A 139 -7.54 16.43 15.67
CA ASN A 139 -7.23 17.73 16.29
C ASN A 139 -7.31 17.65 17.82
N GLU A 140 -8.34 16.98 18.35
CA GLU A 140 -8.55 16.76 19.78
C GLU A 140 -8.86 15.27 20.04
N PRO A 141 -8.19 14.62 21.01
CA PRO A 141 -8.50 13.26 21.41
C PRO A 141 -9.95 13.10 21.86
N LEU A 142 -10.56 11.94 21.61
CA LEU A 142 -11.90 11.66 22.11
C LEU A 142 -11.93 11.63 23.66
N PRO A 143 -13.02 12.05 24.31
CA PRO A 143 -13.13 12.04 25.78
C PRO A 143 -12.90 10.66 26.42
N SER A 144 -13.17 9.57 25.68
CA SER A 144 -12.99 8.19 26.12
C SER A 144 -11.53 7.72 26.12
N CYS A 145 -10.60 8.46 25.51
CA CYS A 145 -9.21 8.02 25.33
C CYS A 145 -8.48 7.79 26.65
N ALA A 146 -8.72 8.59 27.69
CA ALA A 146 -8.06 8.41 28.98
C ALA A 146 -8.42 7.05 29.61
N LYS A 147 -9.70 6.66 29.57
CA LYS A 147 -10.16 5.35 30.06
C LYS A 147 -9.59 4.23 29.19
N LEU A 148 -9.68 4.39 27.87
CA LEU A 148 -9.18 3.40 26.92
C LEU A 148 -7.70 3.10 27.15
N LEU A 149 -6.87 4.14 27.31
CA LEU A 149 -5.44 3.96 27.48
C LEU A 149 -5.08 3.29 28.82
N LYS A 150 -5.84 3.55 29.90
CA LYS A 150 -5.67 2.77 31.14
C LYS A 150 -5.85 1.27 30.89
N GLU A 151 -6.85 0.88 30.09
CA GLU A 151 -7.09 -0.52 29.73
C GLU A 151 -5.94 -1.09 28.89
N TYR A 152 -5.46 -0.36 27.88
CA TYR A 152 -4.32 -0.79 27.04
C TYR A 152 -3.00 -0.94 27.81
N TYR A 153 -2.74 -0.06 28.79
CA TYR A 153 -1.52 -0.10 29.60
C TYR A 153 -1.63 -1.01 30.82
N GLY A 154 -2.77 -1.69 31.03
CA GLY A 154 -2.99 -2.53 32.20
C GLY A 154 -3.00 -1.76 33.52
N LEU A 155 -3.27 -0.45 33.48
CA LEU A 155 -3.34 0.44 34.65
C LEU A 155 -4.76 0.51 35.20
N GLY A 156 -5.44 -0.64 35.26
CA GLY A 156 -6.77 -0.74 35.85
C GLY A 156 -6.78 -0.22 37.28
N GLU A 157 -7.89 0.39 37.68
CA GLU A 157 -8.11 0.76 39.08
C GLU A 157 -8.13 -0.53 39.90
N GLU A 158 -7.17 -0.67 40.83
CA GLU A 158 -7.26 -1.66 41.91
C GLU A 158 -8.54 -1.33 42.69
N GLU A 159 -9.56 -2.18 42.59
CA GLU A 159 -10.77 -2.12 43.43
C GLU A 159 -10.46 -2.45 44.89
#